data_AF-A0A4Q5S6Q0-F1
#
_entry.id   AF-A0A4Q5S6Q0-F1
#
_cell.length_a   1.000
_cell.length_b   1.000
_cell.length_c   1.000
_cell.angle_alpha   90.00
_cell.angle_beta   90.00
_cell.angle_gamma   90.00
#
_symmetry.space_group_name_H-M   'P 1'
#
loop_
_entity.id
_entity.type
_entity.pdbx_description
1 polymer ?
#
loop_
_entity_poly.entity_id
_entity_poly.type
_entity_poly.pdbx_seq_one_letter_code
_entity_poly.pdbx_strand_id
1 'polypeptide(L)'
;LETAILKTEIKVPVCPIYQNVTAQPTTDPDTIKINLNKQLTGAVRWTQTMQRMLQDGATSFIETGPGNVLQGLVKKVDRNVVTEHAWI
;
A
#
# COMPACT_ATOMS: atom_id res chain seq x y z
N LEU A 1 7.24 13.24 13.99
CA LEU A 1 6.84 12.69 12.68
C LEU A 1 5.54 13.32 12.19
N GLU A 2 4.48 13.36 13.00
CA GLU A 2 3.21 14.04 12.69
C GLU A 2 3.39 15.47 12.12
N THR A 3 4.14 16.33 12.81
CA THR A 3 4.40 17.71 12.33
C THR A 3 5.02 17.76 10.93
N ALA A 4 5.88 16.80 10.59
CA ALA A 4 6.50 16.73 9.27
C ALA A 4 5.47 16.35 8.21
N ILE A 5 4.66 15.31 8.46
CA ILE A 5 3.59 14.86 7.56
C ILE A 5 2.60 15.98 7.25
N LEU A 6 2.16 16.71 8.29
CA LEU A 6 1.18 17.79 8.12
C LEU A 6 1.70 18.94 7.25
N LYS A 7 3.00 19.25 7.36
CA LYS A 7 3.67 20.31 6.60
C LYS A 7 4.06 19.90 5.18
N THR A 8 4.13 18.59 4.89
CA THR A 8 4.47 18.10 3.55
C THR A 8 3.32 18.33 2.58
N GLU A 9 3.63 18.86 1.40
CA GLU A 9 2.70 18.91 0.27
C GLU A 9 2.57 17.50 -0.33
N ILE A 10 1.33 16.99 -0.39
CA ILE A 10 1.02 15.74 -1.10
C ILE A 10 0.31 16.12 -2.39
N LYS A 11 0.86 15.70 -3.53
CA LYS A 11 0.27 15.92 -4.85
C LYS A 11 -0.72 14.80 -5.16
N VAL A 12 -1.67 15.09 -6.06
CA VAL A 12 -2.59 14.07 -6.58
C VAL A 12 -1.75 12.95 -7.24
N PRO A 13 -1.85 11.70 -6.76
CA PRO A 13 -1.10 10.59 -7.32
C PRO A 13 -1.68 10.20 -8.68
N VAL A 14 -0.82 9.66 -9.56
CA VAL A 14 -1.20 9.18 -10.89
C VAL A 14 -1.94 7.84 -10.86
N CYS A 15 -1.95 7.16 -9.72
CA CYS A 15 -2.63 5.90 -9.50
C CYS A 15 -3.21 5.82 -8.07
N PRO A 16 -4.21 4.96 -7.82
CA PRO A 16 -4.77 4.81 -6.48
C PRO A 16 -3.75 4.24 -5.49
N ILE A 17 -3.66 4.86 -4.31
CA ILE A 17 -2.78 4.42 -3.23
C ILE A 17 -3.61 3.71 -2.16
N TYR A 18 -3.32 2.44 -1.95
CA TYR A 18 -3.97 1.64 -0.92
C TYR A 18 -3.38 1.94 0.45
N GLN A 19 -4.23 2.43 1.37
CA GLN A 19 -3.78 2.96 2.64
C GLN A 19 -3.70 1.88 3.72
N ASN A 20 -2.59 1.80 4.45
CA ASN A 20 -2.35 0.77 5.47
C ASN A 20 -3.43 0.68 6.55
N VAL A 21 -4.02 1.82 6.94
CA VAL A 21 -5.00 1.90 8.03
C VAL A 21 -6.43 1.54 7.61
N THR A 22 -6.78 1.69 6.34
CA THR A 22 -8.14 1.42 5.83
C THR A 22 -8.21 0.19 4.92
N ALA A 23 -7.10 -0.20 4.30
CA ALA A 23 -7.04 -1.16 3.20
C ALA A 23 -7.86 -0.76 1.97
N GLN A 24 -8.12 0.54 1.79
CA GLN A 24 -8.88 1.08 0.68
C GLN A 24 -8.01 1.94 -0.24
N PRO A 25 -8.27 1.93 -1.56
CA PRO A 25 -7.61 2.83 -2.49
C PRO A 25 -8.11 4.27 -2.33
N THR A 26 -7.23 5.24 -2.56
CA THR A 26 -7.59 6.65 -2.70
C THR A 26 -6.61 7.37 -3.60
N THR A 27 -7.07 8.41 -4.27
CA THR A 27 -6.24 9.40 -4.99
C THR A 27 -6.37 10.79 -4.37
N ASP A 28 -7.10 10.95 -3.27
CA ASP A 28 -7.28 12.22 -2.59
C ASP A 28 -6.09 12.54 -1.67
N PRO A 29 -5.30 13.59 -1.94
CA PRO A 29 -4.13 13.95 -1.12
C PRO A 29 -4.45 14.21 0.36
N ASP A 30 -5.61 14.79 0.66
CA ASP A 30 -6.00 15.10 2.04
C ASP A 30 -6.29 13.81 2.82
N THR A 31 -7.03 12.89 2.21
CA THR A 31 -7.24 11.55 2.76
C THR A 31 -5.92 10.80 2.96
N ILE A 32 -4.98 10.88 2.01
CA ILE A 32 -3.65 10.26 2.14
C ILE A 32 -2.90 10.85 3.35
N LYS A 33 -2.88 12.18 3.49
CA LYS A 33 -2.20 12.86 4.60
C LYS A 33 -2.78 12.45 5.95
N ILE A 34 -4.10 12.42 6.07
CA ILE A 34 -4.81 12.00 7.30
C ILE A 34 -4.46 10.55 7.64
N ASN A 35 -4.46 9.66 6.66
CA ASN A 35 -4.20 8.24 6.88
C ASN A 35 -2.72 7.94 7.18
N LEU A 36 -1.78 8.68 6.59
CA LEU A 36 -0.36 8.62 6.95
C LEU A 36 -0.13 8.99 8.42
N ASN A 37 -0.83 10.01 8.92
CA ASN A 37 -0.73 10.35 10.34
C ASN A 37 -1.29 9.22 11.24
N LYS A 38 -2.48 8.70 10.90
CA LYS A 38 -3.10 7.58 11.63
C LYS A 38 -2.24 6.32 11.60
N GLN A 39 -1.47 6.10 10.54
CA GLN A 39 -0.59 4.94 10.41
C GLN A 39 0.51 4.92 11.48
N LEU A 40 0.94 6.06 12.01
CA LEU A 40 2.00 6.13 13.02
C LEU A 40 1.69 5.29 14.27
N THR A 41 0.40 5.11 14.59
CA THR A 41 -0.07 4.32 15.75
C THR A 41 -1.08 3.24 15.37
N GLY A 42 -1.46 3.17 14.10
CA GLY A 42 -2.45 2.24 13.58
C GLY A 42 -1.86 0.90 13.12
N ALA A 43 -2.69 -0.13 13.11
CA ALA A 43 -2.32 -1.42 12.54
C ALA A 43 -2.17 -1.34 11.01
N VAL A 44 -1.19 -2.08 10.48
CA VAL A 44 -1.02 -2.30 9.04
C VAL A 44 -1.97 -3.43 8.59
N ARG A 45 -3.01 -3.09 7.84
CA ARG A 45 -4.03 -4.03 7.36
C ARG A 45 -3.62 -4.76 6.08
N TRP A 46 -2.45 -5.39 6.11
CA TRP A 46 -1.80 -5.97 4.93
C TRP A 46 -2.67 -6.98 4.19
N THR A 47 -3.19 -8.00 4.89
CA THR A 47 -4.01 -9.05 4.27
C THR A 47 -5.25 -8.48 3.60
N GLN A 48 -5.92 -7.52 4.25
CA GLN A 48 -7.09 -6.85 3.70
C GLN A 48 -6.74 -6.02 2.46
N THR A 49 -5.59 -5.34 2.47
CA THR A 49 -5.10 -4.58 1.30
C THR A 49 -4.88 -5.50 0.10
N MET A 50 -4.24 -6.66 0.31
CA MET A 50 -4.02 -7.63 -0.77
C MET A 50 -5.34 -8.21 -1.29
N GLN A 51 -6.26 -8.59 -0.40
CA GLN A 51 -7.58 -9.08 -0.80
C GLN A 51 -8.36 -8.03 -1.60
N ARG A 52 -8.29 -6.75 -1.20
CA ARG A 52 -8.93 -5.66 -1.95
C ARG A 52 -8.29 -5.48 -3.32
N MET A 53 -6.96 -5.43 -3.41
CA MET A 53 -6.27 -5.29 -4.71
C MET A 53 -6.64 -6.42 -5.69
N LEU A 54 -6.75 -7.66 -5.21
CA LEU A 54 -7.20 -8.80 -6.01
C LEU A 54 -8.66 -8.64 -6.47
N GLN A 55 -9.55 -8.20 -5.56
CA GLN A 55 -10.96 -7.92 -5.89
C GLN A 55 -11.10 -6.80 -6.91
N ASP A 56 -10.23 -5.79 -6.83
CA ASP A 56 -10.19 -4.66 -7.75
C ASP A 56 -9.49 -5.01 -9.09
N GLY A 57 -9.07 -6.27 -9.26
CA GLY A 57 -8.60 -6.82 -10.54
C GLY A 57 -7.09 -6.92 -10.70
N ALA A 58 -6.30 -6.73 -9.65
CA ALA A 58 -4.84 -6.92 -9.72
C ALA A 58 -4.49 -8.39 -10.00
N THR A 59 -3.67 -8.63 -11.02
CA THR A 59 -3.24 -9.99 -11.43
C THR A 59 -1.76 -10.25 -11.16
N SER A 60 -0.96 -9.20 -10.96
CA SER A 60 0.47 -9.28 -10.69
C SER A 60 0.92 -8.20 -9.72
N PHE A 61 2.00 -8.48 -8.99
CA PHE A 61 2.59 -7.56 -8.01
C PHE A 61 4.10 -7.49 -8.21
N ILE A 62 4.64 -6.27 -8.16
CA ILE A 62 6.08 -6.02 -8.21
C ILE A 62 6.49 -5.50 -6.84
N GLU A 63 7.40 -6.19 -6.15
CA GLU A 63 8.05 -5.70 -4.93
C GLU A 63 9.29 -4.87 -5.31
N THR A 64 9.28 -3.60 -4.93
CA THR A 64 10.37 -2.67 -5.17
C THR A 64 11.21 -2.48 -3.91
N GLY A 65 12.52 -2.74 -3.99
CA GLY A 65 13.47 -2.60 -2.88
C GLY A 65 14.12 -3.92 -2.45
N PRO A 66 15.08 -3.92 -1.53
CA PRO A 66 15.86 -5.12 -1.22
C PRO A 66 15.04 -6.23 -0.56
N GLY A 67 15.25 -7.48 -0.98
CA GLY A 67 14.60 -8.67 -0.41
C GLY A 67 13.34 -9.12 -1.16
N ASN A 68 12.60 -10.05 -0.57
CA ASN A 68 11.41 -10.67 -1.15
C ASN A 68 10.31 -10.95 -0.09
N VAL A 69 10.29 -10.14 0.97
CA VAL A 69 9.39 -10.37 2.11
C VAL A 69 7.94 -10.17 1.68
N LEU A 70 7.64 -9.09 0.96
CA LEU A 70 6.26 -8.80 0.54
C LEU A 70 5.77 -9.83 -0.46
N GLN A 71 6.61 -10.28 -1.40
CA GLN A 71 6.25 -11.40 -2.29
C GLN A 71 5.87 -12.66 -1.51
N GLY A 72 6.62 -13.00 -0.46
CA GLY A 72 6.29 -14.10 0.44
C GLY A 72 4.94 -13.90 1.13
N LEU A 73 4.62 -12.67 1.54
CA LEU A 73 3.34 -12.36 2.16
C LEU A 73 2.17 -12.37 1.16
N VAL A 74 2.36 -11.90 -0.07
CA VAL A 74 1.37 -11.99 -1.16
C VAL A 74 1.01 -13.46 -1.41
N LYS A 75 2.02 -14.33 -1.53
CA LYS A 75 1.82 -15.77 -1.76
C LYS A 75 1.11 -16.50 -0.62
N LYS A 76 1.10 -15.95 0.59
CA LYS A 76 0.28 -16.45 1.71
C LYS A 76 -1.20 -16.09 1.58
N VAL A 77 -1.52 -15.00 0.87
CA VAL A 77 -2.89 -14.60 0.56
C VAL A 77 -3.42 -15.39 -0.64
N ASP A 78 -2.64 -15.47 -1.72
CA ASP A 78 -2.96 -16.28 -2.89
C ASP A 78 -1.67 -16.76 -3.57
N ARG A 79 -1.52 -18.08 -3.74
CA ARG A 79 -0.32 -18.72 -4.30
C ARG A 79 -0.24 -18.62 -5.82
N ASN A 80 -1.35 -18.35 -6.50
CA ASN A 80 -1.43 -18.32 -7.97
C ASN A 80 -1.09 -16.94 -8.55
N VAL A 81 -0.96 -15.94 -7.70
CA VAL A 81 -0.66 -14.57 -8.09
C VAL A 81 0.79 -14.46 -8.58
N VAL A 82 0.97 -13.77 -9.70
CA VAL A 82 2.30 -13.48 -10.25
C VAL A 82 2.98 -12.44 -9.39
N THR A 83 4.20 -12.73 -8.93
CA THR A 83 4.99 -11.80 -8.13
C THR A 83 6.39 -11.66 -8.69
N GLU A 84 6.83 -10.43 -8.87
CA GLU A 84 8.16 -10.09 -9.39
C GLU A 84 8.90 -9.15 -8.44
N HIS A 85 10.20 -9.02 -8.67
CA HIS A 85 11.07 -8.13 -7.94
C HIS A 85 11.62 -7.05 -8.87
N ALA A 86 11.68 -5.81 -8.41
CA ALA A 86 12.35 -4.73 -9.12
C ALA A 86 13.38 -4.02 -8.21
N TRP A 87 14.63 -3.99 -8.66
CA TRP A 87 15.65 -3.09 -8.12
C TRP A 87 15.55 -1.75 -8.86
N ILE A 88 15.40 -0.67 -8.11
CA ILE A 88 15.65 0.70 -8.58
C ILE A 88 16.96 1.14 -7.96
#